data_AF-A0A955X081-F1
#
_entry.id   AF-A0A955X081-F1
#
_cell.length_a   1.000
_cell.length_b   1.000
_cell.length_c   1.000
_cell.angle_alpha   90.00
_cell.angle_beta   90.00
_cell.angle_gamma   90.00
#
_symmetry.space_group_name_H-M   'P 1'
#
loop_
_entity.id
_entity.type
_entity.pdbx_description
1 polymer ?
#
loop_
_entity_poly.entity_id
_entity_poly.type
_entity_poly.pdbx_seq_one_letter_code
_entity_poly.pdbx_strand_id
1 'polypeptide(L)' 'PGVVSLPHGFGHDREGVSWTVAAAHPGRSVNDLTDDQRVDPLSGNAALNGTPVTVRLAGASGDHDRS' A
#
# COMPACT_ATOMS: atom_id res chain seq x y z
N PRO A 1 -16.77 -12.81 6.78
CA PRO A 1 -15.74 -13.20 5.77
C PRO A 1 -15.87 -12.32 4.52
N GLY A 2 -14.77 -11.92 3.86
CA GLY A 2 -14.79 -11.03 2.69
C GLY A 2 -14.10 -9.68 2.88
N VAL A 3 -13.34 -9.50 3.96
CA VAL A 3 -12.52 -8.31 4.21
C VAL A 3 -11.08 -8.75 4.38
N VAL A 4 -10.16 -7.95 3.84
CA VAL A 4 -8.72 -8.06 4.08
C VAL A 4 -8.24 -6.81 4.82
N SER A 5 -7.20 -6.96 5.63
CA SER A 5 -6.53 -5.86 6.30
C SER A 5 -5.07 -5.83 5.88
N LEU A 6 -4.58 -4.66 5.49
CA LEU A 6 -3.21 -4.44 5.06
C LEU A 6 -2.55 -3.43 6.01
N PRO A 7 -1.27 -3.61 6.39
CA PRO A 7 -0.56 -2.64 7.18
C PRO A 7 -0.31 -1.35 6.36
N HIS A 8 -0.37 -0.20 7.02
CA HIS A 8 0.01 1.10 6.46
C HIS A 8 1.48 1.44 6.77
N GLY A 9 2.01 2.48 6.13
CA GLY A 9 3.35 3.03 6.42
C GLY A 9 4.48 2.50 5.53
N PHE A 10 4.17 2.06 4.32
CA PHE A 10 5.14 1.55 3.33
C PHE A 10 5.18 2.41 2.05
N GLY A 11 6.18 2.14 1.20
CA GLY A 11 6.43 2.84 -0.07
C GLY A 11 7.39 4.03 0.04
N HIS A 12 8.35 3.95 0.97
CA HIS A 12 9.35 4.99 1.21
C HIS A 12 10.61 4.86 0.34
N ASP A 13 10.64 3.86 -0.55
CA ASP A 13 11.68 3.60 -1.54
C ASP A 13 11.50 4.37 -2.86
N ARG A 14 10.48 5.24 -2.93
CA ARG A 14 10.15 6.03 -4.12
C ARG A 14 11.14 7.16 -4.35
N GLU A 15 11.36 7.50 -5.63
CA GLU A 15 12.18 8.64 -6.03
C GLU A 15 11.68 9.94 -5.40
N GLY A 16 12.62 10.77 -4.92
CA GLY A 16 12.32 12.03 -4.24
C GLY A 16 12.04 11.93 -2.74
N VAL A 17 11.97 10.72 -2.17
CA VAL A 17 11.84 10.52 -0.72
C VAL A 17 13.22 10.53 -0.04
N SER A 18 13.47 11.51 0.83
CA SER A 18 14.78 11.71 1.50
C SER A 18 14.91 11.00 2.87
N TRP A 19 14.02 10.08 3.21
CA TRP A 19 13.99 9.42 4.53
C TRP A 19 14.71 8.07 4.51
N THR A 20 16.02 8.12 4.72
CA THR A 20 16.92 6.95 4.60
C THR A 20 16.53 5.75 5.46
N VAL A 21 16.07 5.98 6.70
CA VAL A 21 15.65 4.88 7.60
C VAL A 21 14.38 4.23 7.09
N ALA A 22 13.36 5.01 6.72
CA ALA A 22 12.09 4.48 6.24
C ALA A 22 12.25 3.75 4.90
N ALA A 23 13.11 4.25 4.01
CA ALA A 23 13.43 3.63 2.72
C ALA A 23 14.10 2.24 2.86
N ALA A 24 14.81 1.98 3.97
CA ALA A 24 15.42 0.69 4.25
C ALA A 24 14.40 -0.41 4.64
N HIS A 25 13.13 -0.05 4.85
CA HIS A 25 12.06 -1.00 5.19
C HIS A 25 11.18 -1.29 3.96
N PRO A 26 11.36 -2.45 3.30
CA PRO A 26 10.65 -2.77 2.06
C PRO A 26 9.16 -3.00 2.30
N GLY A 27 8.34 -2.58 1.35
CA GLY A 27 6.92 -2.84 1.31
C GLY A 27 6.20 -1.92 0.33
N ARG A 28 5.04 -2.37 -0.17
CA ARG A 28 4.18 -1.56 -1.06
C ARG A 28 3.19 -0.76 -0.25
N SER A 29 2.90 0.45 -0.70
CA SER A 29 1.94 1.31 -0.02
C SER A 29 0.52 0.85 -0.34
N VAL A 30 -0.31 0.68 0.68
CA VAL A 30 -1.75 0.44 0.48
C VAL A 30 -2.45 1.62 -0.20
N ASN A 31 -1.87 2.82 -0.15
CA ASN A 31 -2.40 3.98 -0.87
C ASN A 31 -2.34 3.80 -2.39
N ASP A 32 -1.51 2.89 -2.92
CA ASP A 32 -1.51 2.54 -4.35
C ASP A 32 -2.82 1.86 -4.79
N LEU A 33 -3.65 1.40 -3.84
CA LEU A 33 -4.94 0.75 -4.09
C LEU A 33 -6.13 1.69 -3.89
N THR A 34 -5.95 2.84 -3.23
CA THR A 34 -7.02 3.77 -2.91
C THR A 34 -7.16 4.87 -3.96
N ASP A 35 -8.39 5.29 -4.26
CA ASP A 35 -8.68 6.46 -5.09
C ASP A 35 -8.52 7.75 -4.26
N ASP A 36 -7.62 8.62 -4.67
CA ASP A 36 -7.28 9.86 -3.96
C ASP A 36 -8.34 10.96 -4.11
N GLN A 37 -9.28 10.82 -5.05
CA GLN A 37 -10.41 11.73 -5.22
C GLN A 37 -11.65 11.29 -4.45
N ARG A 38 -11.63 10.09 -3.85
CA ARG A 38 -12.77 9.55 -3.11
C ARG A 38 -12.84 10.12 -1.70
N VAL A 39 -13.82 10.99 -1.46
CA VAL A 39 -14.05 11.65 -0.17
C VAL A 39 -15.47 11.42 0.36
N ASP A 40 -15.62 11.48 1.67
CA ASP A 40 -16.93 11.59 2.31
C ASP A 40 -17.51 13.00 2.09
N PRO A 41 -18.72 13.12 1.51
CA PRO A 41 -19.24 14.41 1.07
C PRO A 41 -19.67 15.34 2.21
N LEU A 42 -19.89 14.81 3.42
CA LEU A 42 -20.34 15.60 4.56
C LEU A 42 -19.17 16.24 5.29
N SER A 43 -18.09 15.48 5.48
CA SER A 43 -16.92 15.89 6.26
C SER A 43 -15.74 16.34 5.40
N GLY A 44 -15.72 15.99 4.11
CA GLY A 44 -14.57 16.17 3.23
C GLY A 44 -13.41 15.22 3.54
N ASN A 45 -13.58 14.24 4.43
CA ASN A 45 -12.53 13.31 4.82
C ASN A 45 -12.25 12.27 3.71
N ALA A 46 -10.97 11.91 3.51
CA ALA A 46 -10.58 10.88 2.56
C ALA A 46 -11.18 9.51 2.94
N ALA A 47 -11.82 8.85 1.99
CA ALA A 47 -12.45 7.55 2.19
C ALA A 47 -11.47 6.41 1.87
N LEU A 48 -10.51 6.19 2.77
CA LEU A 48 -9.40 5.24 2.59
C LEU A 48 -9.79 3.76 2.81
N ASN A 49 -10.96 3.53 3.42
CA ASN A 49 -11.47 2.20 3.72
C ASN A 49 -12.60 1.79 2.76
N GLY A 50 -12.86 0.49 2.70
CA GLY A 50 -13.94 -0.07 1.87
C GLY A 50 -13.61 -0.08 0.38
N THR A 51 -12.33 0.05 0.02
CA THR A 51 -11.83 -0.13 -1.35
C THR A 51 -12.08 -1.57 -1.80
N PRO A 52 -12.82 -1.80 -2.90
CA PRO A 52 -12.99 -3.13 -3.46
C PRO A 52 -11.65 -3.71 -3.92
N VAL A 53 -11.41 -4.98 -3.61
CA VAL A 53 -10.16 -5.66 -3.96
C VAL A 53 -10.42 -7.05 -4.53
N THR A 54 -9.49 -7.54 -5.34
CA THR A 54 -9.42 -8.94 -5.76
C THR A 54 -8.15 -9.55 -5.20
N VAL A 55 -8.27 -10.76 -4.62
CA VAL A 55 -7.13 -11.50 -4.07
C VAL A 55 -6.81 -12.65 -5.00
N ARG A 56 -5.51 -12.85 -5.26
CA ARG A 56 -4.98 -13.97 -6.04
C ARG A 56 -3.76 -14.51 -5.31
N LEU A 57 -3.45 -15.80 -5.52
CA LEU A 57 -2.17 -16.35 -5.09
C LEU A 57 -1.04 -15.55 -5.75
N ALA A 58 -0.05 -15.16 -4.96
CA ALA A 58 1.19 -14.64 -5.52
C ALA A 58 1.88 -15.78 -6.29
N GLY A 59 2.39 -15.48 -7.49
CA GLY A 59 3.29 -16.41 -8.17
C GLY A 59 4.53 -16.67 -7.31
N ALA A 60 5.22 -17.79 -7.55
CA ALA A 60 6.48 -18.05 -6.87
C ALA A 60 7.44 -16.87 -7.12
N SER A 61 7.78 -16.13 -6.07
CA SER A 61 8.83 -15.14 -6.12
C SER A 61 10.14 -15.89 -6.32
N GLY A 62 10.82 -15.64 -7.44
CA GLY A 62 12.18 -16.15 -7.63
C GLY A 62 13.04 -15.73 -6.44
N ASP A 63 13.76 -16.71 -5.89
CA ASP A 63 14.74 -16.56 -4.82
C ASP A 63 15.54 -15.27 -5.06
N HIS A 64 15.37 -14.28 -4.19
CA HIS A 64 16.29 -13.15 -4.15
C HIS A 64 17.58 -13.68 -3.52
N ASP A 65 18.47 -14.14 -4.41
CA ASP A 65 19.86 -14.46 -4.14
C ASP A 65 20.48 -13.31 -3.33
N ARG A 66 20.71 -13.58 -2.05
CA ARG A 66 21.53 -12.71 -1.19
C ARG A 66 22.97 -13.08 -1.45
N SER A 67 23.60 -12.38 -2.40
CA SER A 67 25.06 -12.24 -2.47
C SER A 67 25.52 -11.10 -1.57
#